data_AF-A0A3D4QRJ4-F1
#
_entry.id   AF-A0A3D4QRJ4-F1
#
_cell.length_a   1.000
_cell.length_b   1.000
_cell.length_c   1.000
_cell.angle_alpha   90.00
_cell.angle_beta   90.00
_cell.angle_gamma   90.00
#
_symmetry.space_group_name_H-M   'P 1'
#
loop_
_entity.id
_entity.type
_entity.pdbx_description
1 polymer ?
#
loop_
_entity_poly.entity_id
_entity_poly.type
_entity_poly.pdbx_seq_one_letter_code
_entity_poly.pdbx_strand_id
1 'polypeptide(L)'
;MQNKTDVFEFDMHVIRLGNIAISTNPFELFTEYGMRIKARSRAEQTFIIQLANGAGGYLPTEAAVAGGSYSSKPASTTCGPDSGDKLVEITLDV
;
A
#
# COMPACT_ATOMS: atom_id res chain seq x y z
N MET A 1 14.93 16.92 -6.28
CA MET A 1 15.78 16.25 -5.29
C MET A 1 16.05 14.84 -5.81
N GLN A 2 17.31 14.45 -6.02
CA GLN A 2 17.64 13.08 -6.44
C GLN A 2 17.59 12.17 -5.20
N ASN A 3 16.67 11.22 -5.18
CA ASN A 3 16.62 10.20 -4.12
C ASN A 3 17.86 9.30 -4.26
N LYS A 4 18.55 9.05 -3.15
CA LYS A 4 19.79 8.25 -3.08
C LYS A 4 19.54 6.74 -2.96
N THR A 5 18.29 6.31 -2.91
CA THR A 5 17.88 4.92 -2.66
C THR A 5 16.61 4.60 -3.45
N ASP A 6 16.55 3.36 -3.95
CA ASP A 6 15.38 2.78 -4.62
C ASP A 6 14.40 2.14 -3.62
N VAL A 7 14.72 2.19 -2.33
CA VAL A 7 13.96 1.57 -1.24
C VAL A 7 13.29 2.63 -0.38
N PHE A 8 11.99 2.45 -0.13
CA PHE A 8 11.22 3.24 0.83
C PHE A 8 11.07 2.47 2.14
N GLU A 9 11.76 2.90 3.19
CA GLU A 9 11.67 2.33 4.53
C GLU A 9 10.58 3.01 5.35
N PHE A 10 9.79 2.23 6.08
CA PHE A 10 8.72 2.75 6.94
C PHE A 10 8.32 1.75 8.02
N ASP A 11 7.71 2.26 9.08
CA ASP A 11 7.12 1.44 10.14
C ASP A 11 5.67 1.08 9.81
N MET A 12 5.38 -0.22 9.80
CA MET A 12 4.04 -0.77 9.59
C MET A 12 3.50 -1.34 10.90
N HIS A 13 2.24 -1.03 11.23
CA HIS A 13 1.54 -1.60 12.36
C HIS A 13 0.33 -2.39 11.89
N VAL A 14 0.15 -3.59 12.45
CA VAL A 14 -1.09 -4.35 12.30
C VAL A 14 -1.63 -4.70 13.67
N ILE A 15 -2.89 -4.34 13.91
CA ILE A 15 -3.58 -4.48 15.19
C ILE A 15 -4.78 -5.39 14.97
N ARG A 16 -4.90 -6.43 15.81
CA ARG A 16 -6.06 -7.31 15.87
C ARG A 16 -6.91 -6.93 17.08
N LEU A 17 -8.19 -6.63 16.85
CA LEU A 17 -9.19 -6.36 17.88
C LEU A 17 -10.38 -7.30 17.67
N GLY A 18 -10.40 -8.45 18.35
CA GLY A 18 -11.38 -9.50 18.10
C GLY A 18 -11.34 -9.97 16.64
N ASN A 19 -12.47 -9.89 15.93
CA ASN A 19 -12.59 -10.28 14.52
C ASN A 19 -12.16 -9.19 13.53
N ILE A 20 -11.66 -8.04 14.02
CA ILE A 20 -11.25 -6.89 13.21
C ILE A 20 -9.72 -6.85 13.09
N ALA A 21 -9.20 -6.62 11.89
CA ALA A 21 -7.81 -6.24 11.64
C ALA A 21 -7.71 -4.78 11.18
N ILE A 22 -6.72 -4.06 11.69
CA ILE A 22 -6.37 -2.70 11.27
C ILE A 22 -4.91 -2.72 10.83
N SER A 23 -4.63 -2.31 9.60
CA SER A 23 -3.27 -2.26 9.04
C SER A 23 -2.92 -0.84 8.61
N THR A 24 -1.74 -0.35 8.95
CA THR A 24 -1.24 0.97 8.53
C THR A 24 -0.30 0.88 7.33
N ASN A 25 -0.25 1.91 6.49
CA ASN A 25 0.77 2.07 5.46
C ASN A 25 0.95 3.57 5.08
N PRO A 26 2.11 3.97 4.53
CA PRO A 26 2.44 5.36 4.25
C PRO A 26 2.00 5.85 2.87
N PHE A 27 1.32 4.99 2.08
CA PHE A 27 1.00 5.25 0.68
C PHE A 27 -0.47 5.61 0.46
N GLU A 28 -0.74 6.32 -0.62
CA GLU A 28 -2.07 6.44 -1.22
C GLU A 28 -2.30 5.25 -2.16
N LEU A 29 -3.05 4.25 -1.71
CA LEU A 29 -3.25 3.02 -2.48
C LEU A 29 -4.43 3.13 -3.44
N PHE A 30 -4.26 2.55 -4.62
CA PHE A 30 -5.38 2.24 -5.49
C PHE A 30 -6.34 1.24 -4.82
N THR A 31 -7.63 1.35 -5.12
CA THR A 31 -8.69 0.52 -4.54
C THR A 31 -8.41 -0.98 -4.72
N GLU A 32 -7.78 -1.36 -5.82
CA GLU A 32 -7.38 -2.74 -6.13
C GLU A 32 -6.57 -3.39 -4.99
N TYR A 33 -5.51 -2.74 -4.51
CA TYR A 33 -4.70 -3.28 -3.40
C TYR A 33 -5.53 -3.44 -2.14
N GLY A 34 -6.40 -2.46 -1.84
CA GLY A 34 -7.31 -2.53 -0.71
C GLY A 34 -8.29 -3.70 -0.80
N MET A 35 -8.80 -4.00 -2.00
CA MET A 35 -9.66 -5.15 -2.25
C MET A 35 -8.90 -6.47 -2.11
N ARG A 36 -7.68 -6.57 -2.64
CA ARG A 36 -6.83 -7.76 -2.53
C ARG A 36 -6.54 -8.12 -1.08
N ILE A 37 -6.18 -7.13 -0.26
CA ILE A 37 -5.94 -7.31 1.18
C ILE A 37 -7.23 -7.76 1.87
N LYS A 38 -8.34 -7.05 1.66
CA LYS A 38 -9.62 -7.38 2.32
C LYS A 38 -10.14 -8.77 1.94
N ALA A 39 -10.03 -9.16 0.66
CA ALA A 39 -10.51 -10.45 0.17
C ALA A 39 -9.73 -11.65 0.70
N ARG A 40 -8.47 -11.43 1.12
CA ARG A 40 -7.56 -12.49 1.60
C ARG A 40 -7.31 -12.44 3.09
N SER A 41 -7.82 -11.42 3.79
CA SER A 41 -7.66 -11.27 5.22
C SER A 41 -8.39 -12.37 5.99
N ARG A 42 -7.77 -12.83 7.08
CA ARG A 42 -8.40 -13.74 8.05
C ARG A 42 -9.40 -13.04 8.97
N ALA A 43 -9.40 -11.71 9.00
CA ALA A 43 -10.35 -10.93 9.79
C ALA A 43 -11.66 -10.75 9.03
N GLU A 44 -12.80 -10.81 9.73
CA GLU A 44 -14.12 -10.54 9.13
C GLU A 44 -14.20 -9.10 8.60
N GLN A 45 -13.58 -8.16 9.30
CA GLN A 45 -13.43 -6.79 8.85
C GLN A 45 -11.97 -6.37 8.87
N THR A 46 -11.51 -5.77 7.76
CA THR A 46 -10.15 -5.26 7.64
C THR A 46 -10.17 -3.78 7.27
N PHE A 47 -9.58 -2.95 8.12
CA PHE A 47 -9.39 -1.52 7.91
C PHE A 47 -7.96 -1.27 7.46
N ILE A 48 -7.81 -0.53 6.36
CA ILE A 48 -6.52 -0.18 5.78
C ILE A 48 -6.36 1.32 5.98
N ILE A 49 -5.49 1.70 6.91
CA ILE A 49 -5.20 3.07 7.26
C ILE A 49 -4.01 3.52 6.43
N GLN A 50 -4.27 4.41 5.48
CA GLN A 50 -3.28 5.00 4.59
C GLN A 50 -2.69 6.27 5.19
N LEU A 51 -1.60 6.76 4.59
CA LEU A 51 -0.91 7.98 5.02
C LEU A 51 -0.48 7.96 6.50
N ALA A 52 -0.15 6.77 7.01
CA ALA A 52 0.30 6.55 8.37
C ALA A 52 1.78 6.18 8.38
N ASN A 53 2.52 6.71 9.36
CA ASN A 53 3.95 6.45 9.58
C ASN A 53 4.84 6.76 8.36
N GLY A 54 4.46 7.72 7.52
CA GLY A 54 5.27 8.15 6.38
C GLY A 54 4.45 8.85 5.30
N ALA A 55 5.13 9.28 4.24
CA ALA A 55 4.53 9.92 3.08
C ALA A 55 5.15 9.37 1.79
N GLY A 56 4.69 8.18 1.38
CA GLY A 56 5.22 7.46 0.20
C GLY A 56 4.66 7.93 -1.14
N GLY A 57 3.66 8.82 -1.12
CA GLY A 57 2.91 9.22 -2.30
C GLY A 57 1.98 8.10 -2.79
N TYR A 58 1.60 8.14 -4.08
CA TYR A 58 0.81 7.08 -4.67
C TYR A 58 1.63 5.82 -4.89
N LEU A 59 1.00 4.67 -4.64
CA LEU A 59 1.55 3.36 -4.98
C LEU A 59 0.72 2.78 -6.12
N PRO A 60 1.20 2.84 -7.38
CA PRO A 60 0.40 2.49 -8.54
C PRO A 60 0.27 0.97 -8.70
N THR A 61 -0.81 0.53 -9.35
CA THR A 61 -0.92 -0.83 -9.90
C THR A 61 -0.39 -0.85 -11.33
N GLU A 62 -0.05 -2.03 -11.85
CA GLU A 62 0.38 -2.19 -13.24
C GLU A 62 -0.65 -1.61 -14.22
N ALA A 63 -1.94 -1.91 -13.97
CA ALA A 63 -3.05 -1.37 -14.75
C ALA A 63 -3.14 0.17 -14.65
N ALA A 64 -2.87 0.76 -13.49
CA ALA A 64 -2.86 2.20 -13.33
C ALA A 64 -1.70 2.87 -14.08
N VAL A 65 -0.50 2.25 -14.08
CA VAL A 65 0.64 2.72 -14.88
C VAL A 65 0.28 2.67 -16.37
N ALA A 66 -0.24 1.54 -16.86
CA ALA A 66 -0.70 1.41 -18.24
C ALA A 66 -1.81 2.41 -18.60
N GLY A 67 -2.69 2.73 -17.64
CA GLY A 67 -3.76 3.72 -17.80
C GLY A 67 -3.32 5.19 -17.73
N GLY A 68 -2.09 5.49 -17.30
CA GLY A 68 -1.50 6.83 -17.37
C GLY A 68 -2.18 7.93 -16.53
N SER A 69 -2.95 7.55 -15.51
CA SER A 69 -3.59 8.51 -14.59
C SER A 69 -2.56 9.37 -13.85
N TYR A 70 -2.98 10.52 -13.31
CA TYR A 70 -2.08 11.39 -12.52
C TYR A 70 -1.36 10.61 -11.41
N SER A 71 -2.11 9.81 -10.65
CA SER A 71 -1.64 9.00 -9.52
C SER A 71 -0.70 7.84 -9.89
N SER A 72 -0.42 7.62 -11.18
CA SER A 72 0.54 6.61 -11.63
C SER A 72 1.76 7.18 -12.37
N LYS A 73 1.86 8.52 -12.46
CA LYS A 73 3.01 9.18 -13.08
C LYS A 73 4.23 9.13 -12.16
N PRO A 74 5.46 9.05 -12.71
CA PRO A 74 6.69 9.08 -11.91
C PRO A 74 6.82 10.28 -10.96
N ALA A 75 6.17 11.42 -11.28
CA ALA A 75 6.16 12.59 -10.42
C ALA A 75 5.30 12.44 -9.15
N SER A 76 4.42 11.44 -9.11
CA SER A 76 3.42 11.21 -8.06
C SER A 76 3.67 9.92 -7.28
N THR A 77 4.65 9.11 -7.70
CA THR A 77 4.91 7.77 -7.18
C THR A 77 6.37 7.65 -6.73
N THR A 78 6.60 7.13 -5.53
CA THR A 78 7.97 6.84 -5.05
C THR A 78 8.39 5.40 -5.33
N CYS A 79 7.44 4.48 -5.41
CA CYS A 79 7.66 3.05 -5.64
C CYS A 79 6.82 2.53 -6.81
N GLY A 80 7.23 1.40 -7.39
CA GLY A 80 6.56 0.75 -8.52
C GLY A 80 5.45 -0.24 -8.13
N PRO A 81 4.75 -0.81 -9.13
CA PRO A 81 3.70 -1.81 -8.92
C PRO A 81 4.14 -3.07 -8.16
N ASP A 82 5.37 -3.53 -8.41
CA ASP A 82 6.01 -4.63 -7.70
C ASP A 82 6.07 -4.42 -6.17
N SER A 83 6.30 -3.18 -5.74
CA SER A 83 6.29 -2.80 -4.33
C SER A 83 4.88 -2.82 -3.75
N GLY A 84 3.86 -2.52 -4.56
CA GLY A 84 2.45 -2.64 -4.18
C GLY A 84 2.03 -4.09 -3.99
N ASP A 85 2.46 -5.00 -4.87
CA ASP A 85 2.27 -6.44 -4.70
C ASP A 85 2.91 -6.93 -3.40
N LYS A 86 4.16 -6.50 -3.14
CA LYS A 86 4.87 -6.85 -1.92
C LYS A 86 4.17 -6.32 -0.66
N LEU A 87 3.62 -5.11 -0.69
CA LEU A 87 2.86 -4.54 0.43
C LEU A 87 1.62 -5.38 0.74
N VAL A 88 0.91 -5.86 -0.28
CA VAL A 88 -0.25 -6.74 -0.08
C VAL A 88 0.15 -8.02 0.65
N GLU A 89 1.22 -8.68 0.24
CA GLU A 89 1.67 -9.93 0.88
C GLU A 89 2.12 -9.68 2.32
N ILE A 90 2.95 -8.65 2.56
CA ILE A 90 3.40 -8.28 3.92
C ILE A 90 2.21 -7.99 4.84
N THR A 91 1.17 -7.33 4.32
CA THR A 91 -0.05 -7.03 5.09
C THR A 91 -0.83 -8.29 5.48
N LEU A 92 -0.72 -9.35 4.69
CA LEU A 92 -1.46 -10.60 4.88
C LEU A 92 -0.69 -11.66 5.67
N ASP A 93 0.63 -11.50 5.81
CA ASP A 93 1.52 -12.44 6.51
C ASP A 93 1.44 -12.34 8.05
N VAL A 94 0.66 -11.39 8.57
CA VAL A 94 0.50 -11.10 10.01
C VAL A 94 -0.78 -11.64 10.63
#